data_AF-A0A7X7JAM0-F1
#
_entry.id   AF-A0A7X7JAM0-F1
#
_cell.length_a   1.000
_cell.length_b   1.000
_cell.length_c   1.000
_cell.angle_alpha   90.00
_cell.angle_beta   90.00
_cell.angle_gamma   90.00
#
_symmetry.space_group_name_H-M   'P 1'
#
loop_
_entity.id
_entity.type
_entity.pdbx_description
1 polymer ?
#
loop_
_entity_poly.entity_id
_entity_poly.type
_entity_poly.pdbx_seq_one_letter_code
_entity_poly.pdbx_strand_id
1 'polypeptide(L)'
;SEEKDRLAAFVKEKGINYSIASAKDEDLPSPYKDIRSIPTTFFVDRNGIIQTVFQGYHDYEALKAAALAEDFKGVVKEGVKPKDIAGQASQAVGTETAPQLGP
;
A
#
# COMPACT_ATOMS: atom_id res chain seq x y z
N SER A 1 0.71 -17.57 2.20
CA SER A 1 -0.55 -17.90 2.89
C SER A 1 -0.28 -18.91 3.98
N GLU A 2 -0.81 -18.64 5.19
CA GLU A 2 -0.84 -19.63 6.27
C GLU A 2 -1.91 -20.70 6.00
N GLU A 3 -1.78 -21.83 6.70
CA GLU A 3 -2.76 -22.91 6.73
C GLU A 3 -3.99 -22.47 7.54
N LYS A 4 -5.19 -22.78 7.05
CA LYS A 4 -6.44 -22.22 7.52
C LYS A 4 -6.77 -22.62 8.96
N ASP A 5 -6.54 -23.89 9.33
CA ASP A 5 -6.87 -24.39 10.65
C ASP A 5 -5.91 -23.82 11.71
N ARG A 6 -4.63 -23.68 11.37
CA ARG A 6 -3.64 -22.99 12.21
C ARG A 6 -4.00 -21.52 12.43
N LEU A 7 -4.38 -20.81 11.38
CA LEU A 7 -4.79 -19.41 11.49
C LEU A 7 -6.05 -19.26 12.35
N ALA A 8 -7.06 -20.12 12.13
CA ALA A 8 -8.30 -20.10 12.91
C ALA A 8 -8.06 -20.37 14.40
N ALA A 9 -7.17 -21.31 14.74
CA ALA A 9 -6.76 -21.55 16.12
C ALA A 9 -6.09 -20.32 16.74
N PHE A 10 -5.19 -19.65 16.00
CA PHE A 10 -4.52 -18.42 16.45
C PHE A 10 -5.51 -17.27 16.70
N VAL A 11 -6.47 -17.04 15.78
CA VAL A 11 -7.53 -16.02 15.94
C VAL A 11 -8.31 -16.25 17.23
N LYS A 12 -8.70 -17.49 17.49
CA LYS A 12 -9.46 -17.88 18.68
C LYS A 12 -8.63 -17.70 19.96
N GLU A 13 -7.38 -18.15 19.96
CA GLU A 13 -6.49 -18.07 21.12
C GLU A 13 -6.19 -16.63 21.51
N LYS A 14 -5.92 -15.76 20.53
CA LYS A 14 -5.58 -14.35 20.76
C LYS A 14 -6.80 -13.44 20.92
N GLY A 15 -8.02 -13.99 20.84
CA GLY A 15 -9.25 -13.22 20.97
C GLY A 15 -9.39 -12.14 19.89
N ILE A 16 -8.87 -12.39 18.69
CA ILE A 16 -8.91 -11.42 17.60
C ILE A 16 -10.35 -11.30 17.10
N ASN A 17 -10.90 -10.09 17.22
CA ASN A 17 -12.30 -9.77 16.91
C ASN A 17 -12.48 -8.95 15.62
N TYR A 18 -11.41 -8.81 14.83
CA TYR A 18 -11.43 -8.16 13.52
C TYR A 18 -11.19 -9.17 12.41
N SER A 19 -11.60 -8.82 11.19
CA SER A 19 -11.44 -9.69 10.02
C SER A 19 -9.97 -9.93 9.72
N ILE A 20 -9.60 -11.19 9.53
CA ILE A 20 -8.28 -11.60 9.08
C ILE A 20 -8.42 -12.23 7.70
N ALA A 21 -7.59 -11.78 6.76
CA ALA A 21 -7.42 -12.38 5.45
C ALA A 21 -6.01 -12.99 5.36
N SER A 22 -5.90 -14.18 4.76
CA SER A 22 -4.63 -14.78 4.38
C SER A 22 -4.56 -14.82 2.87
N ALA A 23 -3.53 -14.21 2.30
CA ALA A 23 -3.22 -14.21 0.89
C ALA A 23 -1.81 -14.75 0.66
N LYS A 24 -1.48 -15.10 -0.58
CA LYS A 24 -0.10 -15.22 -1.02
C LYS A 24 0.34 -13.91 -1.66
N ASP A 25 1.63 -13.62 -1.60
CA ASP A 25 2.19 -12.38 -2.17
C ASP A 25 1.90 -12.25 -3.67
N GLU A 26 1.87 -13.38 -4.40
CA GLU A 26 1.54 -13.46 -5.82
C GLU A 26 0.10 -13.02 -6.15
N ASP A 27 -0.82 -13.12 -5.19
CA ASP A 27 -2.24 -12.78 -5.37
C ASP A 27 -2.55 -11.33 -5.00
N LEU A 28 -1.61 -10.61 -4.38
CA LEU A 28 -1.81 -9.24 -3.94
C LEU A 28 -1.49 -8.24 -5.06
N PRO A 29 -2.37 -7.27 -5.36
CA PRO A 29 -2.05 -6.20 -6.29
C PRO A 29 -1.06 -5.21 -5.67
N SER A 30 -0.40 -4.41 -6.51
CA SER A 30 0.29 -3.20 -6.04
C SER A 30 -0.75 -2.24 -5.43
N PRO A 31 -0.46 -1.54 -4.32
CA PRO A 31 0.83 -1.48 -3.61
C PRO A 31 1.05 -2.56 -2.54
N TYR A 32 0.06 -3.44 -2.29
CA TYR A 32 0.09 -4.39 -1.17
C TYR A 32 1.18 -5.47 -1.31
N LYS A 33 1.51 -5.88 -2.54
CA LYS A 33 2.63 -6.82 -2.79
C LYS A 33 4.01 -6.18 -2.65
N ASP A 34 4.10 -4.84 -2.64
CA ASP A 34 5.37 -4.12 -2.69
C ASP A 34 5.94 -3.80 -1.29
N ILE A 35 5.28 -4.29 -0.23
CA ILE A 35 5.68 -4.12 1.18
C ILE A 35 7.06 -4.76 1.42
N ARG A 36 7.98 -4.03 2.05
CA ARG A 36 9.34 -4.50 2.34
C ARG A 36 9.66 -4.68 3.82
N SER A 37 8.74 -4.29 4.71
CA SER A 37 8.93 -4.35 6.16
C SER A 37 7.65 -4.77 6.88
N ILE A 38 7.79 -5.49 7.98
CA ILE A 38 6.68 -5.93 8.83
C ILE A 38 6.94 -5.40 10.26
N PRO A 39 5.94 -4.83 10.95
CA PRO A 39 4.59 -4.59 10.48
C PRO A 39 4.51 -3.43 9.46
N THR A 40 3.49 -3.46 8.60
CA THR A 40 3.10 -2.32 7.75
C THR A 40 1.60 -2.09 7.89
N THR A 41 1.19 -0.84 8.07
CA THR A 41 -0.21 -0.43 8.25
C THR A 41 -0.59 0.57 7.18
N PHE A 42 -1.65 0.27 6.43
CA PHE A 42 -2.27 1.18 5.46
C PHE A 42 -3.48 1.85 6.10
N PHE A 43 -3.58 3.16 5.93
CA PHE A 43 -4.74 3.93 6.34
C PHE A 43 -5.54 4.30 5.11
N VAL A 44 -6.74 3.73 4.99
CA VAL A 44 -7.62 3.87 3.83
C VAL A 44 -8.86 4.66 4.26
N ASP A 45 -9.20 5.70 3.49
CA ASP A 45 -10.37 6.53 3.77
C ASP A 45 -11.68 5.89 3.28
N ARG A 46 -12.81 6.59 3.51
CA ARG A 46 -14.15 6.14 3.09
C ARG A 46 -14.33 6.04 1.57
N ASN A 47 -13.46 6.67 0.79
CA ASN A 47 -13.47 6.63 -0.67
C ASN A 47 -12.58 5.50 -1.23
N GLY A 48 -11.95 4.70 -0.36
CA GLY A 48 -11.01 3.65 -0.76
C GLY A 48 -9.63 4.18 -1.13
N ILE A 49 -9.30 5.42 -0.76
CA ILE A 49 -8.02 6.06 -1.05
C ILE A 49 -7.06 5.78 0.11
N ILE A 50 -5.87 5.24 -0.22
CA ILE A 50 -4.78 5.12 0.75
C ILE A 50 -4.27 6.53 1.08
N GLN A 51 -4.49 6.98 2.32
CA GLN A 51 -4.04 8.29 2.80
C GLN A 51 -2.57 8.27 3.21
N THR A 52 -2.17 7.23 3.93
CA THR A 52 -0.78 7.06 4.39
C THR A 52 -0.46 5.60 4.64
N VAL A 53 0.84 5.29 4.60
CA VAL A 53 1.39 3.95 4.82
C VAL A 53 2.50 4.05 5.84
N PHE A 54 2.31 3.39 6.98
CA PHE A 54 3.31 3.31 8.04
C PHE A 54 4.03 1.97 7.94
N GLN A 55 5.34 2.02 7.73
CA GLN A 55 6.21 0.86 7.77
C GLN A 55 6.94 0.82 9.11
N GLY A 56 7.06 -0.38 9.69
CA GLY A 56 7.65 -0.59 11.01
C GLY A 56 6.69 -0.29 12.15
N TYR A 57 7.24 -0.32 13.36
CA TYR A 57 6.50 -0.01 14.58
C TYR A 57 6.24 1.49 14.70
N HIS A 58 5.00 1.85 15.05
CA HIS A 58 4.58 3.21 15.42
C HIS A 58 3.78 3.11 16.72
N ASP A 59 3.80 4.17 17.52
CA ASP A 59 3.04 4.21 18.77
C ASP A 59 1.52 4.36 18.53
N TYR A 60 0.75 4.12 19.59
CA TYR A 60 -0.71 4.14 19.52
C TYR A 60 -1.27 5.51 19.11
N GLU A 61 -0.68 6.61 19.58
CA GLU A 61 -1.20 7.95 19.29
C GLU A 61 -0.93 8.33 17.82
N ALA A 62 0.21 7.95 17.27
CA ALA A 62 0.52 8.11 15.86
C ALA A 62 -0.44 7.30 14.97
N LEU A 63 -0.68 6.03 15.32
CA LEU A 63 -1.63 5.18 14.58
C LEU A 63 -3.06 5.74 14.66
N LYS A 64 -3.48 6.20 15.84
CA LYS A 64 -4.81 6.78 16.06
C LYS A 64 -4.99 8.08 15.29
N ALA A 65 -4.01 8.96 15.28
CA ALA A 65 -4.05 10.21 14.53
C ALA A 65 -4.21 9.94 13.02
N ALA A 66 -3.46 8.98 12.47
CA ALA A 66 -3.58 8.58 11.07
C ALA A 66 -4.96 7.95 10.76
N ALA A 67 -5.51 7.14 11.67
CA ALA A 67 -6.83 6.52 11.51
C ALA A 67 -8.00 7.52 11.56
N LEU A 68 -7.82 8.65 12.23
CA LEU A 68 -8.84 9.70 12.39
C LEU A 68 -8.62 10.90 11.47
N ALA A 69 -7.67 10.82 10.54
CA ALA A 69 -7.41 11.86 9.56
C ALA A 69 -8.65 12.13 8.69
N GLU A 70 -8.79 13.36 8.19
CA GLU A 70 -9.86 13.70 7.25
C GLU A 70 -9.71 12.94 5.92
N ASP A 71 -10.83 12.60 5.29
CA ASP A 71 -10.84 12.00 3.96
C ASP A 71 -10.16 12.91 2.92
N PHE A 72 -9.62 12.31 1.86
CA PHE A 72 -9.02 13.08 0.78
C PHE A 72 -10.07 13.92 0.04
N LYS A 73 -9.80 15.22 -0.09
CA LYS A 73 -10.69 16.22 -0.72
C LYS A 73 -10.28 16.60 -2.14
N GLY A 74 -9.20 16.03 -2.67
CA GLY A 74 -8.68 16.34 -4.00
C GLY A 74 -9.31 15.48 -5.10
N VAL A 75 -8.92 15.76 -6.35
CA VAL A 75 -9.20 14.86 -7.48
C VAL A 75 -8.18 13.73 -7.44
N VAL A 76 -8.65 12.49 -7.27
CA VAL A 76 -7.82 11.31 -7.48
C VAL A 76 -7.38 11.30 -8.94
N LYS A 77 -6.07 11.35 -9.18
CA LYS A 77 -5.53 11.02 -10.50
C LYS A 77 -5.80 9.53 -10.70
N GLU A 78 -6.74 9.22 -11.59
CA GLU A 78 -7.10 7.85 -11.92
C GLU A 78 -5.90 7.12 -12.57
N GLY A 79 -5.65 5.88 -12.15
CA GLY A 79 -4.70 4.94 -12.76
C GLY A 79 -4.30 3.86 -11.75
N VAL A 80 -4.65 2.58 -11.91
CA VAL A 80 -4.45 1.72 -13.08
C VAL A 80 -5.55 0.65 -13.15
N LYS A 81 -6.17 0.44 -14.32
CA LYS A 81 -7.02 -0.75 -14.58
C LYS A 81 -6.10 -1.95 -14.89
N PRO A 82 -6.40 -3.19 -14.42
CA PRO A 82 -5.45 -4.32 -14.47
C PRO A 82 -4.95 -4.79 -15.84
N LYS A 83 -5.47 -4.28 -16.97
CA LYS A 83 -5.21 -4.83 -18.30
C LYS A 83 -4.01 -4.23 -19.05
N ASP A 84 -3.39 -3.18 -18.52
CA ASP A 84 -2.40 -2.40 -19.30
C ASP A 84 -0.93 -2.71 -18.94
N ILE A 85 -0.65 -3.69 -18.05
CA ILE A 85 0.73 -4.03 -17.63
C ILE A 85 1.49 -4.91 -18.66
N ALA A 86 0.86 -5.29 -19.77
CA ALA A 86 1.51 -6.14 -20.78
C ALA A 86 2.36 -5.39 -21.82
N GLY A 87 2.48 -4.05 -21.74
CA GLY A 87 2.89 -3.26 -22.90
C GLY A 87 4.16 -2.40 -22.82
N GLN A 88 4.76 -2.12 -21.66
CA GLN A 88 5.83 -1.11 -21.60
C GLN A 88 6.97 -1.49 -20.66
N ALA A 89 7.71 -2.52 -21.05
CA ALA A 89 9.12 -2.64 -20.73
C ALA A 89 9.91 -2.36 -22.02
N SER A 90 10.31 -1.09 -22.23
CA SER A 90 11.35 -0.58 -23.15
C SER A 90 11.07 0.92 -23.32
N GLN A 91 11.75 1.83 -22.63
CA GLN A 91 13.03 2.42 -23.02
C GLN A 91 13.57 3.19 -21.79
N ALA A 92 14.71 2.80 -21.19
CA ALA A 92 16.06 3.33 -21.47
C ALA A 92 16.13 4.87 -21.38
N VAL A 93 16.65 5.45 -20.29
CA VAL A 93 18.06 5.89 -20.12
C VAL A 93 18.53 6.87 -21.19
N GLY A 94 18.84 8.13 -20.83
CA GLY A 94 19.73 8.99 -21.63
C GLY A 94 19.55 10.52 -21.52
N THR A 95 20.58 11.17 -20.96
CA THR A 95 21.22 12.46 -21.36
C THR A 95 20.52 13.82 -21.21
N GLU A 96 21.06 14.61 -20.26
CA GLU A 96 21.72 15.93 -20.41
C GLU A 96 21.08 17.03 -21.30
N THR A 97 20.80 18.20 -20.71
CA THR A 97 20.82 19.48 -21.45
C THR A 97 21.14 20.66 -20.51
N ALA A 98 22.25 21.35 -20.77
CA ALA A 98 22.66 22.62 -20.14
C ALA A 98 21.88 23.82 -20.72
N PRO A 99 21.77 24.96 -20.01
CA PRO A 99 21.40 26.22 -20.64
C PRO A 99 22.63 27.14 -20.79
N GLN A 100 22.89 27.57 -22.03
CA GLN A 100 23.72 28.72 -22.35
C GLN A 100 22.98 29.57 -23.39
N LEU A 101 23.02 30.90 -23.22
CA LEU A 101 22.87 32.01 -24.19
C LEU A 101 22.56 33.25 -23.32
N GLY A 102 23.47 34.21 -23.09
CA GLY A 102 24.03 35.16 -24.08
C GLY A 102 23.15 36.43 -24.10
N PRO A 103 23.63 37.64 -24.46
CA PRO A 103 24.89 37.98 -25.13
C PRO A 103 26.00 38.54 -24.22
#